data_AF-A0A6B3IDH3-F1
#
_entry.id   AF-A0A6B3IDH3-F1
#
_cell.length_a   1.000
_cell.length_b   1.000
_cell.length_c   1.000
_cell.angle_alpha   90.00
_cell.angle_beta   90.00
_cell.angle_gamma   90.00
#
_symmetry.space_group_name_H-M   'P 1'
#
loop_
_entity.id
_entity.type
_entity.pdbx_description
1 polymer ?
#
loop_
_entity_poly.entity_id
_entity_poly.type
_entity_poly.pdbx_seq_one_letter_code
_entity_poly.pdbx_strand_id
1 'polypeptide(L)'
;QRPVEKLDVYDRAVPPLTAVELFDRALHRLAAAGVPTVMISGNHDSARRLGVGAGLFDRAGIHLRTDPESCATPVVLADDHGDVALYGLPYLEPALVKDTLRAAGAGHEAVLTAAMDRVRADLASRPEGTRSVVLAHAFVAGGEPSDSERDITV
;
A
#
# COMPACT_ATOMS: atom_id res chain seq x y z
N GLN A 1 15.18 -23.80 2.79
CA GLN A 1 14.08 -23.14 3.50
C GLN A 1 13.47 -22.12 2.54
N ARG A 2 12.15 -22.13 2.35
CA ARG A 2 11.48 -21.14 1.50
C ARG A 2 11.33 -19.85 2.32
N PRO A 3 11.88 -18.71 1.88
CA PRO A 3 11.71 -17.45 2.59
C PRO A 3 10.24 -17.04 2.49
N VAL A 4 9.69 -16.56 3.61
CA VAL A 4 8.38 -15.94 3.67
C VAL A 4 8.66 -14.44 3.69
N GLU A 5 8.39 -13.77 2.57
CA GLU A 5 8.61 -12.34 2.37
C GLU A 5 7.36 -11.57 2.86
N LYS A 6 7.58 -10.46 3.58
CA LYS A 6 6.51 -9.65 4.18
C LYS A 6 6.10 -8.54 3.21
N LEU A 7 4.77 -8.45 3.00
CA LEU A 7 3.99 -7.39 2.34
C LEU A 7 4.09 -7.25 0.82
N ASP A 8 4.49 -8.31 0.13
CA ASP A 8 4.15 -8.49 -1.29
C ASP A 8 2.89 -9.34 -1.43
N VAL A 9 2.00 -8.98 -2.35
CA VAL A 9 0.88 -9.84 -2.75
C VAL A 9 1.39 -11.02 -3.58
N TYR A 10 2.44 -10.79 -4.39
CA TYR A 10 3.12 -11.79 -5.19
C TYR A 10 4.63 -11.70 -5.04
N ASP A 11 5.30 -12.86 -4.93
CA ASP A 11 6.78 -12.96 -4.92
C ASP A 11 7.45 -12.39 -6.20
N ARG A 12 6.68 -12.17 -7.27
CA ARG A 12 7.17 -11.72 -8.58
C ARG A 12 6.15 -10.83 -9.30
N ALA A 13 6.65 -9.85 -10.04
CA ALA A 13 5.84 -8.94 -10.85
C ALA A 13 5.02 -9.66 -11.96
N VAL A 14 5.47 -10.83 -12.38
CA VAL A 14 4.73 -11.76 -13.23
C VAL A 14 4.50 -13.05 -12.44
N PRO A 15 3.39 -13.14 -11.67
CA PRO A 15 3.12 -14.31 -10.85
C PRO A 15 2.71 -15.53 -11.71
N PRO A 16 2.98 -16.76 -11.24
CA PRO A 16 2.44 -17.96 -11.87
C PRO A 16 0.91 -18.01 -11.73
N LEU A 17 0.24 -18.69 -12.65
CA LEU A 17 -1.24 -18.79 -12.68
C LEU A 17 -1.82 -19.27 -11.34
N THR A 18 -1.18 -20.24 -10.69
CA THR A 18 -1.62 -20.77 -9.39
C THR A 18 -1.65 -19.71 -8.28
N ALA A 19 -0.75 -18.72 -8.33
CA ALA A 19 -0.74 -17.62 -7.37
C ALA A 19 -1.86 -16.61 -7.66
N VAL A 20 -2.12 -16.33 -8.94
CA VAL A 20 -3.25 -15.49 -9.37
C VAL A 20 -4.58 -16.12 -8.96
N GLU A 21 -4.75 -17.44 -9.16
CA GLU A 21 -5.95 -18.17 -8.73
C GLU A 21 -6.12 -18.17 -7.21
N LEU A 22 -5.02 -18.27 -6.44
CA LEU A 22 -5.08 -18.18 -4.99
C LEU A 22 -5.51 -16.79 -4.53
N PHE A 23 -4.93 -15.74 -5.12
CA PHE A 23 -5.29 -14.36 -4.84
C PHE A 23 -6.77 -14.10 -5.16
N ASP A 24 -7.24 -14.52 -6.34
CA ASP A 24 -8.64 -14.42 -6.73
C ASP A 24 -9.59 -15.09 -5.71
N ARG A 25 -9.30 -16.34 -5.31
CA ARG A 25 -10.09 -17.03 -4.28
C ARG A 25 -10.06 -16.30 -2.94
N ALA A 26 -8.93 -15.69 -2.57
CA ALA A 26 -8.81 -14.93 -1.34
C ALA A 26 -9.68 -13.67 -1.38
N LEU A 27 -9.65 -12.91 -2.47
CA LEU A 27 -10.50 -11.72 -2.66
C LEU A 27 -11.99 -12.07 -2.54
N HIS A 28 -12.42 -13.16 -3.19
CA HIS A 28 -13.81 -13.62 -3.09
C HIS A 28 -14.22 -13.96 -1.65
N ARG A 29 -13.33 -14.61 -0.89
CA ARG A 29 -13.61 -14.96 0.52
C ARG A 29 -13.66 -13.73 1.43
N LEU A 30 -12.78 -12.76 1.22
CA LEU A 30 -12.77 -11.50 1.97
C LEU A 30 -14.03 -10.68 1.68
N ALA A 31 -14.39 -10.55 0.40
CA ALA A 31 -15.61 -9.86 -0.01
C ALA A 31 -16.86 -10.56 0.55
N ALA A 32 -16.93 -11.90 0.50
CA ALA A 32 -18.05 -12.66 1.07
C ALA A 32 -18.16 -12.53 2.59
N ALA A 33 -17.05 -12.31 3.28
CA ALA A 33 -17.04 -12.06 4.72
C ALA A 33 -17.51 -10.63 5.08
N GLY A 34 -17.61 -9.73 4.10
CA GLY A 34 -17.99 -8.33 4.33
C GLY A 34 -16.97 -7.54 5.17
N VAL A 35 -15.72 -8.02 5.23
CA VAL A 35 -14.65 -7.38 6.00
C VAL A 35 -13.93 -6.37 5.10
N PRO A 36 -13.96 -5.07 5.42
CA PRO A 36 -13.19 -4.08 4.67
C PRO A 36 -11.71 -4.44 4.70
N THR A 37 -11.11 -4.56 3.52
CA THR A 37 -9.71 -4.95 3.37
C THR A 37 -8.96 -3.88 2.60
N VAL A 38 -7.86 -3.38 3.14
CA VAL A 38 -6.96 -2.44 2.44
C VAL A 38 -5.66 -3.17 2.12
N MET A 39 -5.24 -3.11 0.86
CA MET A 39 -4.01 -3.76 0.38
C MET A 39 -3.16 -2.77 -0.39
N ILE A 40 -1.85 -2.89 -0.27
CA ILE A 40 -0.87 -2.10 -1.02
C ILE A 40 0.01 -3.05 -1.83
N SER A 41 0.60 -2.57 -2.93
CA SER A 41 1.64 -3.32 -3.65
C SER A 41 2.99 -3.17 -2.96
N GLY A 42 3.72 -4.27 -2.80
CA GLY A 42 5.12 -4.26 -2.36
C GLY A 42 6.10 -4.04 -3.51
N ASN A 43 7.40 -4.26 -3.26
CA ASN A 43 8.45 -4.02 -4.26
C ASN A 43 8.56 -5.14 -5.31
N HIS A 44 8.00 -6.33 -5.04
CA HIS A 44 7.94 -7.42 -6.00
C HIS A 44 6.65 -7.40 -6.84
N ASP A 45 5.61 -6.72 -6.35
CA ASP A 45 4.36 -6.56 -7.06
C ASP A 45 4.48 -5.61 -8.26
N SER A 46 3.79 -5.94 -9.35
CA SER A 46 3.50 -4.95 -10.37
C SER A 46 2.31 -4.10 -9.93
N ALA A 47 2.56 -2.92 -9.37
CA ALA A 47 1.52 -1.98 -8.92
C ALA A 47 0.40 -1.77 -9.96
N ARG A 48 0.77 -1.62 -11.23
CA ARG A 48 -0.19 -1.45 -12.34
C ARG A 48 -1.02 -2.70 -12.61
N ARG A 49 -0.46 -3.91 -12.48
CA ARG A 49 -1.21 -5.16 -12.71
C ARG A 49 -2.10 -5.49 -11.51
N LEU A 50 -1.58 -5.32 -10.30
CA LEU A 50 -2.35 -5.52 -9.08
C LEU A 50 -3.53 -4.55 -8.99
N GLY A 51 -3.34 -3.29 -9.39
CA GLY A 51 -4.39 -2.28 -9.40
C GLY A 51 -5.47 -2.44 -10.47
N VAL A 52 -5.37 -3.41 -11.38
CA VAL A 52 -6.42 -3.65 -12.38
C VAL A 52 -7.72 -4.04 -11.66
N GLY A 53 -8.78 -3.28 -11.91
CA GLY A 53 -10.08 -3.52 -11.29
C GLY A 53 -10.21 -2.96 -9.87
N ALA A 54 -9.23 -2.21 -9.35
CA ALA A 54 -9.28 -1.62 -8.01
C ALA A 54 -10.60 -0.86 -7.72
N GLY A 55 -11.06 -0.03 -8.68
CA GLY A 55 -12.33 0.70 -8.52
C GLY A 55 -13.59 -0.18 -8.56
N LEU A 56 -13.50 -1.41 -9.12
CA LEU A 56 -14.58 -2.39 -9.02
C LEU A 56 -14.53 -3.11 -7.67
N PHE A 57 -13.33 -3.49 -7.21
CA PHE A 57 -13.11 -4.13 -5.91
C PHE A 57 -13.49 -3.23 -4.74
N ASP A 58 -13.31 -1.90 -4.89
CA ASP A 58 -13.75 -0.91 -3.90
C ASP A 58 -15.24 -1.06 -3.56
N ARG A 59 -16.08 -1.45 -4.54
CA ARG A 59 -17.52 -1.68 -4.34
C ARG A 59 -17.83 -2.93 -3.53
N ALA A 60 -16.87 -3.85 -3.41
CA ALA A 60 -16.96 -5.07 -2.62
C ALA A 60 -16.25 -4.95 -1.26
N GLY A 61 -15.83 -3.74 -0.86
CA GLY A 61 -15.08 -3.51 0.38
C GLY A 61 -13.61 -3.93 0.30
N ILE A 62 -13.07 -4.14 -0.91
CA ILE A 62 -11.68 -4.52 -1.15
C ILE A 62 -10.93 -3.36 -1.80
N HIS A 63 -10.06 -2.72 -1.05
CA HIS A 63 -9.41 -1.47 -1.41
C HIS A 63 -7.94 -1.70 -1.79
N LEU A 64 -7.67 -1.80 -3.09
CA LEU A 64 -6.30 -1.88 -3.60
C LEU A 64 -5.73 -0.46 -3.77
N ARG A 65 -4.68 -0.14 -3.02
CA ARG A 65 -3.96 1.14 -3.04
C ARG A 65 -2.58 0.95 -3.63
N THR A 66 -2.54 0.95 -4.96
CA THR A 66 -1.33 0.67 -5.75
C THR A 66 -0.83 1.89 -6.53
N ASP A 67 -1.58 2.99 -6.55
CA ASP A 67 -1.23 4.20 -7.29
C ASP A 67 -0.58 5.25 -6.35
N PRO A 68 0.71 5.59 -6.54
CA PRO A 68 1.38 6.63 -5.77
C PRO A 68 0.70 8.01 -5.83
N GLU A 69 -0.02 8.35 -6.92
CA GLU A 69 -0.73 9.63 -7.01
C GLU A 69 -1.89 9.71 -6.00
N SER A 70 -2.50 8.56 -5.71
CA SER A 70 -3.63 8.43 -4.80
C SER A 70 -3.23 8.32 -3.32
N CYS A 71 -1.94 8.49 -2.98
CA CYS A 71 -1.42 8.24 -1.64
C CYS A 71 -2.10 9.06 -0.52
N ALA A 72 -2.68 10.21 -0.86
CA ALA A 72 -3.42 11.08 0.06
C ALA A 72 -4.94 10.88 0.02
N THR A 73 -5.44 9.87 -0.70
CA THR A 73 -6.86 9.50 -0.75
C THR A 73 -7.08 8.26 0.10
N PRO A 74 -7.49 8.41 1.37
CA PRO A 74 -7.65 7.28 2.27
C PRO A 74 -8.94 6.50 1.99
N VAL A 75 -8.97 5.26 2.43
CA VAL A 75 -10.21 4.55 2.73
C VAL A 75 -10.69 5.06 4.09
N VAL A 76 -11.91 5.58 4.17
CA VAL A 76 -12.50 6.00 5.44
C VAL A 76 -13.44 4.91 5.94
N LEU A 77 -13.13 4.37 7.10
CA LEU A 77 -13.98 3.38 7.80
C LEU A 77 -14.49 4.01 9.10
N ALA A 78 -15.72 3.68 9.48
CA ALA A 78 -16.30 4.12 10.74
C ALA A 78 -16.30 2.98 11.77
N ASP A 79 -15.96 3.28 13.01
CA ASP A 79 -16.14 2.41 14.17
C ASP A 79 -16.87 3.16 15.30
N ASP A 80 -17.03 2.52 16.46
CA ASP A 80 -17.71 3.10 17.64
C ASP A 80 -17.05 4.38 18.19
N HIS A 81 -15.84 4.70 17.75
CA HIS A 81 -15.07 5.88 18.12
C HIS A 81 -14.96 6.91 16.98
N GLY A 82 -15.71 6.73 15.89
CA GLY A 82 -15.80 7.65 14.74
C GLY A 82 -15.04 7.18 13.51
N ASP A 83 -14.61 8.12 12.68
CA ASP A 83 -13.91 7.82 11.43
C ASP A 83 -12.43 7.47 11.65
N VAL A 84 -11.95 6.52 10.87
CA VAL A 84 -10.55 6.15 10.71
C VAL A 84 -10.18 6.28 9.23
N ALA A 85 -9.19 7.12 8.94
CA ALA A 85 -8.64 7.30 7.60
C ALA A 85 -7.44 6.35 7.39
N LEU A 86 -7.60 5.35 6.53
CA LEU A 86 -6.55 4.40 6.16
C LEU A 86 -5.89 4.84 4.85
N TYR A 87 -4.65 5.30 4.93
CA TYR A 87 -3.84 5.69 3.78
C TYR A 87 -2.99 4.50 3.33
N GLY A 88 -3.04 4.18 2.04
CA GLY A 88 -2.19 3.16 1.43
C GLY A 88 -1.04 3.80 0.67
N LEU A 89 0.18 3.55 1.12
CA LEU A 89 1.42 3.89 0.42
C LEU A 89 1.98 2.60 -0.22
N PRO A 90 1.78 2.39 -1.53
CA PRO A 90 2.46 1.30 -2.24
C PRO A 90 3.98 1.48 -2.15
N TYR A 91 4.75 0.44 -2.49
CA TYR A 91 6.18 0.59 -2.66
C TYR A 91 6.50 1.74 -3.62
N LEU A 92 7.26 2.71 -3.12
CA LEU A 92 7.61 3.94 -3.82
C LEU A 92 9.01 3.80 -4.41
N GLU A 93 9.09 3.23 -5.62
CA GLU A 93 10.34 3.17 -6.40
C GLU A 93 10.77 4.59 -6.81
N PRO A 94 11.85 5.17 -6.22
CA PRO A 94 12.14 6.59 -6.38
C PRO A 94 12.32 7.03 -7.83
N ALA A 95 12.91 6.17 -8.66
CA ALA A 95 13.12 6.44 -10.08
C ALA A 95 11.81 6.58 -10.87
N LEU A 96 10.73 5.96 -10.39
CA LEU A 96 9.41 5.98 -11.04
C LEU A 96 8.49 7.06 -10.48
N VAL A 97 8.62 7.40 -9.19
CA VAL A 97 7.61 8.21 -8.50
C VAL A 97 8.08 9.60 -8.08
N LYS A 98 9.38 9.93 -8.19
CA LYS A 98 9.92 11.23 -7.77
C LYS A 98 9.13 12.41 -8.36
N ASP A 99 8.92 12.42 -9.67
CA ASP A 99 8.26 13.54 -10.36
C ASP A 99 6.77 13.59 -10.02
N THR A 100 6.12 12.42 -10.02
CA THR A 100 4.73 12.23 -9.60
C THR A 100 4.47 12.75 -8.20
N LEU A 101 5.38 12.45 -7.25
CA LEU A 101 5.29 12.89 -5.86
C LEU A 101 5.83 14.30 -5.64
N ARG A 102 6.53 14.88 -6.62
CA ARG A 102 7.28 16.14 -6.52
C ARG A 102 8.31 16.12 -5.40
N ALA A 103 8.99 14.99 -5.25
CA ALA A 103 9.98 14.81 -4.20
C ALA A 103 11.24 15.64 -4.44
N ALA A 104 11.81 16.19 -3.36
CA ALA A 104 13.01 17.03 -3.42
C ALA A 104 14.29 16.26 -3.82
N GLY A 105 14.26 14.93 -3.75
CA GLY A 105 15.39 14.04 -4.04
C GLY A 105 14.93 12.74 -4.70
N ALA A 106 15.90 11.93 -5.12
CA ALA A 106 15.68 10.66 -5.83
C ALA A 106 15.89 9.41 -4.95
N GLY A 107 15.92 9.57 -3.62
CA GLY A 107 16.03 8.44 -2.67
C GLY A 107 14.70 8.09 -2.03
N HIS A 108 14.61 6.88 -1.44
CA HIS A 108 13.42 6.39 -0.74
C HIS A 108 12.93 7.35 0.34
N GLU A 109 13.85 7.91 1.14
CA GLU A 109 13.51 8.91 2.16
C GLU A 109 12.78 10.12 1.56
N ALA A 110 13.27 10.65 0.44
CA ALA A 110 12.70 11.83 -0.18
C ALA A 110 11.29 11.58 -0.73
N VAL A 111 11.07 10.43 -1.38
CA VAL A 111 9.75 10.07 -1.93
C VAL A 111 8.74 9.70 -0.84
N LEU A 112 9.18 9.02 0.23
CA LEU A 112 8.33 8.74 1.40
C LEU A 112 7.97 10.02 2.15
N THR A 113 8.92 10.95 2.30
CA THR A 113 8.66 12.27 2.90
C THR A 113 7.60 13.02 2.10
N ALA A 114 7.76 13.11 0.78
CA ALA A 114 6.80 13.76 -0.09
C ALA A 114 5.40 13.11 -0.03
N ALA A 115 5.32 11.78 0.02
CA ALA A 115 4.05 11.07 0.19
C ALA A 115 3.41 11.37 1.56
N MET A 116 4.20 11.31 2.64
CA MET A 116 3.72 11.59 4.00
C MET A 116 3.28 13.04 4.18
N ASP A 117 3.92 14.00 3.52
CA ASP A 117 3.48 15.39 3.54
C ASP A 117 2.11 15.57 2.89
N ARG A 118 1.82 14.84 1.80
CA ARG A 118 0.47 14.82 1.22
C ARG A 118 -0.55 14.16 2.14
N VAL A 119 -0.18 13.05 2.80
CA VAL A 119 -1.04 12.38 3.80
C VAL A 119 -1.36 13.33 4.96
N ARG A 120 -0.37 14.02 5.50
CA ARG A 120 -0.55 15.01 6.59
C ARG A 120 -1.41 16.18 6.14
N ALA A 121 -1.23 16.66 4.92
CA ALA A 121 -2.05 17.74 4.36
C ALA A 121 -3.53 17.34 4.22
N ASP A 122 -3.81 16.13 3.71
CA ASP A 122 -5.19 15.61 3.67
C ASP A 122 -5.76 15.44 5.08
N LEU A 123 -5.01 14.82 6.00
CA LEU A 123 -5.46 14.61 7.38
C LEU A 123 -5.76 15.93 8.10
N ALA A 124 -4.98 16.99 7.87
CA ALA A 124 -5.22 18.31 8.43
C ALA A 124 -6.50 18.99 7.90
N SER A 125 -7.03 18.56 6.75
CA SER A 125 -8.30 19.06 6.20
C SER A 125 -9.53 18.32 6.73
N ARG A 126 -9.34 17.23 7.47
CA ARG A 126 -10.41 16.38 8.02
C ARG A 126 -10.91 16.90 9.37
N PRO A 127 -12.11 16.44 9.83
CA PRO A 127 -12.62 16.80 11.14
C PRO A 127 -11.60 16.54 12.25
N GLU A 128 -11.57 17.43 13.24
CA GLU A 128 -10.70 17.30 14.40
C GLU A 128 -10.95 15.96 15.11
N GLY A 129 -9.87 15.28 15.50
CA GLY A 129 -9.94 13.96 16.12
C GLY A 129 -10.08 12.79 15.14
N THR A 130 -10.08 13.03 13.82
CA THR A 130 -10.02 11.93 12.84
C THR A 130 -8.77 11.09 13.08
N ARG A 131 -8.97 9.80 13.34
CA ARG A 131 -7.87 8.85 13.53
C ARG A 131 -7.34 8.43 12.17
N SER A 132 -6.06 8.11 12.09
CA SER A 132 -5.45 7.69 10.84
C SER A 132 -4.49 6.53 11.01
N VAL A 133 -4.41 5.71 9.97
CA VAL A 133 -3.47 4.61 9.85
C VAL A 133 -2.81 4.73 8.49
N VAL A 134 -1.48 4.60 8.45
CA VAL A 134 -0.73 4.55 7.20
C VAL A 134 -0.22 3.12 7.03
N LEU A 135 -0.65 2.47 5.96
CA LEU A 135 -0.08 1.20 5.50
C LEU A 135 1.00 1.55 4.48
N ALA A 136 2.25 1.19 4.76
CA ALA A 136 3.37 1.52 3.89
C ALA A 136 4.32 0.33 3.72
N HIS A 137 4.84 0.17 2.50
CA HIS A 137 5.96 -0.70 2.22
C HIS A 137 7.25 0.13 2.17
N ALA A 138 7.92 0.27 3.30
CA ALA A 138 9.08 1.15 3.47
C ALA A 138 10.13 0.53 4.40
N PHE A 139 11.40 0.85 4.16
CA PHE A 139 12.47 0.62 5.13
C PHE A 139 12.51 1.80 6.10
N VAL A 140 12.32 1.51 7.39
CA VAL A 140 12.28 2.53 8.45
C VAL A 140 13.45 2.32 9.40
N ALA A 141 14.23 3.37 9.63
CA ALA A 141 15.33 3.31 10.60
C ALA A 141 14.79 2.93 11.99
N GLY A 142 15.39 1.91 12.63
CA GLY A 142 14.93 1.35 13.90
C GLY A 142 13.87 0.25 13.78
N GLY A 143 13.51 -0.17 12.56
CA GLY A 143 12.85 -1.45 12.35
C GLY A 143 13.83 -2.58 12.65
N GLU A 144 13.41 -3.59 13.41
CA GLU A 144 14.17 -4.83 13.57
C GLU A 144 14.09 -5.59 12.25
N PRO A 145 15.19 -5.68 11.48
CA PRO A 145 15.17 -6.39 10.22
C PRO A 145 14.97 -7.88 10.51
N SER A 146 14.04 -8.50 9.80
CA SER A 146 13.93 -9.97 9.81
C SER A 146 14.98 -10.59 8.89
N ASP A 147 15.43 -11.83 9.16
CA ASP A 147 16.35 -12.62 8.30
C ASP A 147 15.91 -12.76 6.82
N SER A 148 14.69 -12.32 6.49
CA SER A 148 14.11 -12.27 5.15
C SER A 148 14.28 -10.95 4.40
N GLU A 149 14.77 -9.88 5.05
CA GLU A 149 14.92 -8.55 4.44
C GLU A 149 16.23 -8.45 3.63
N ARG A 150 16.15 -8.00 2.38
CA ARG A 150 17.33 -7.78 1.53
C ARG A 150 17.80 -6.34 1.58
N ASP A 151 19.11 -6.21 1.66
CA ASP A 151 19.84 -4.95 1.47
C ASP A 151 19.87 -4.57 -0.02
N ILE A 152 19.63 -3.30 -0.33
CA ILE A 152 19.70 -2.78 -1.70
C ILE A 152 21.17 -2.42 -1.97
N THR A 153 21.99 -3.41 -2.32
CA THR A 153 23.34 -3.13 -2.84
C THR A 153 23.25 -2.63 -4.29
N VAL A 154 23.71 -1.39 -4.50
CA VAL A 154 24.09 -0.82 -5.81
C VAL A 154 25.41 -1.40 -6.27
#